data_AF-A0A850R750-F1
#
_entry.id   AF-A0A850R750-F1
#
_cell.length_a   1.000
_cell.length_b   1.000
_cell.length_c   1.000
_cell.angle_alpha   90.00
_cell.angle_beta   90.00
_cell.angle_gamma   90.00
#
_symmetry.space_group_name_H-M   'P 1'
#
loop_
_entity.id
_entity.type
_entity.pdbx_description
1 polymer ?
#
loop_
_entity_poly.entity_id
_entity_poly.type
_entity_poly.pdbx_seq_one_letter_code
_entity_poly.pdbx_strand_id
1 'polypeptide(L)'
;MNQQTAMASEPDVPATIAFPAGIPGFEHLQSYRLTYSDTDSGRVYRLRAEGDAEIEFTLVDPRLYALNYVLELDDEEQSLLQAEDPGQVLVLLMLWKDETASSGVPGLNANIGGPILINVVKGLGMQKIIDSPRVELSISN
;
A
#
# COMPACT_ATOMS: atom_id res chain seq x y z
N MET A 1 16.70 -33.81 -10.73
CA MET A 1 15.83 -33.27 -9.66
C MET A 1 16.10 -31.79 -9.54
N ASN A 2 15.31 -30.95 -10.20
CA ASN A 2 15.27 -29.52 -9.92
C ASN A 2 13.80 -29.15 -9.78
N GLN A 3 13.32 -29.22 -8.54
CA GLN A 3 12.01 -28.69 -8.18
C GLN A 3 12.14 -27.17 -8.24
N GLN A 4 11.76 -26.61 -9.38
CA GLN A 4 11.44 -25.20 -9.52
C GLN A 4 10.18 -24.98 -8.67
N THR A 5 10.37 -24.57 -7.41
CA THR A 5 9.26 -24.08 -6.59
C THR A 5 8.68 -22.89 -7.32
N ALA A 6 7.44 -23.03 -7.79
CA ALA A 6 6.69 -21.96 -8.42
C ALA A 6 6.61 -20.79 -7.44
N MET A 7 7.39 -19.74 -7.70
CA MET A 7 7.06 -18.41 -7.19
C MET A 7 5.69 -18.11 -7.80
N ALA A 8 4.67 -17.97 -6.94
CA ALA A 8 3.34 -17.57 -7.37
C ALA A 8 3.52 -16.35 -8.27
N SER A 9 3.06 -16.44 -9.53
CA SER A 9 3.04 -15.30 -10.43
C SER A 9 2.25 -14.20 -9.74
N GLU A 10 2.98 -13.23 -9.18
CA GLU A 10 2.44 -12.07 -8.50
C GLU A 10 1.55 -11.32 -9.50
N PRO A 11 0.40 -10.78 -9.07
CA PRO A 11 -0.57 -10.20 -9.99
C PRO A 11 0.09 -9.08 -10.80
N ASP A 12 -0.16 -9.09 -12.11
CA ASP A 12 0.16 -7.98 -13.01
C ASP A 12 -0.62 -6.76 -12.51
N VAL A 13 0.07 -5.85 -11.82
CA VAL A 13 -0.57 -4.70 -11.20
C VAL A 13 -0.91 -3.70 -12.32
N PRO A 14 -2.16 -3.23 -12.42
CA PRO A 14 -2.54 -2.33 -13.48
C PRO A 14 -1.69 -1.06 -13.41
N ALA A 15 -1.21 -0.62 -14.57
CA ALA A 15 -0.32 0.53 -14.66
C ALA A 15 -0.98 1.80 -14.10
N THR A 16 -2.28 1.96 -14.29
CA THR A 16 -3.08 3.09 -13.78
C THR A 16 -4.15 2.57 -12.83
N ILE A 17 -4.24 3.19 -11.67
CA ILE A 17 -5.21 2.93 -10.60
C ILE A 17 -6.11 4.16 -10.47
N ALA A 18 -7.42 3.94 -10.50
CA ALA A 18 -8.41 4.96 -10.21
C ALA A 18 -8.68 5.00 -8.70
N PHE A 19 -8.65 6.20 -8.12
CA PHE A 19 -9.02 6.49 -6.74
C PHE A 19 -10.27 7.37 -6.76
N PRO A 20 -11.49 6.80 -6.72
CA PRO A 20 -12.71 7.57 -6.94
C PRO A 20 -12.94 8.67 -5.89
N ALA A 21 -12.49 8.43 -4.65
CA ALA A 21 -12.50 9.41 -3.56
C ALA A 21 -11.18 10.21 -3.45
N GLY A 22 -10.21 9.94 -4.32
CA GLY A 22 -8.83 10.41 -4.18
C GLY A 22 -8.13 9.86 -2.93
N ILE A 23 -7.03 10.51 -2.57
CA ILE A 23 -6.32 10.29 -1.30
C ILE A 23 -6.58 11.51 -0.40
N PRO A 24 -6.87 11.37 0.89
CA PRO A 24 -6.99 12.48 1.83
C PRO A 24 -5.90 13.55 1.67
N GLY A 25 -6.30 14.81 1.50
CA GLY A 25 -5.40 15.93 1.17
C GLY A 25 -5.12 16.13 -0.32
N PHE A 26 -5.46 15.14 -1.15
CA PHE A 26 -5.32 15.11 -2.61
C PHE A 26 -6.60 14.62 -3.29
N GLU A 27 -7.78 14.92 -2.72
CA GLU A 27 -9.09 14.43 -3.19
C GLU A 27 -9.41 14.79 -4.66
N HIS A 28 -8.78 15.85 -5.17
CA HIS A 28 -8.89 16.30 -6.55
C HIS A 28 -8.12 15.41 -7.55
N LEU A 29 -7.18 14.58 -7.07
CA LEU A 29 -6.41 13.64 -7.87
C LEU A 29 -7.03 12.26 -7.74
N GLN A 30 -7.60 11.76 -8.83
CA GLN A 30 -8.38 10.51 -8.84
C GLN A 30 -7.74 9.41 -9.70
N SER A 31 -6.57 9.66 -10.27
CA SER A 31 -5.87 8.71 -11.12
C SER A 31 -4.39 8.74 -10.84
N TYR A 32 -3.83 7.56 -10.60
CA TYR A 32 -2.46 7.38 -10.20
C TYR A 32 -1.81 6.25 -10.97
N ARG A 33 -0.56 6.45 -11.38
CA ARG A 33 0.27 5.40 -11.95
C ARG A 33 1.01 4.67 -10.85
N LEU A 34 0.85 3.35 -10.80
CA LEU A 34 1.61 2.49 -9.89
C LEU A 34 2.78 1.88 -10.64
N THR A 35 3.99 2.08 -10.10
CA THR A 35 5.20 1.43 -10.57
C THR A 35 5.91 0.77 -9.39
N TYR A 36 6.78 -0.17 -9.66
CA TYR A 36 7.55 -0.81 -8.61
C TYR A 36 9.00 -1.06 -9.04
N SER A 37 9.85 -1.25 -8.05
CA SER A 37 11.23 -1.70 -8.25
C SER A 37 11.56 -2.73 -7.20
N ASP A 38 12.13 -3.84 -7.64
CA ASP A 38 12.61 -4.90 -6.77
C ASP A 38 13.97 -4.49 -6.18
N THR A 39 14.11 -4.69 -4.88
CA THR A 39 15.33 -4.45 -4.10
C THR A 39 15.72 -5.73 -3.37
N ASP A 40 16.93 -5.76 -2.82
CA ASP A 40 17.40 -6.90 -2.01
C ASP A 40 16.49 -7.16 -0.79
N SER A 41 15.85 -6.11 -0.27
CA SER A 41 14.97 -6.17 0.91
C SER A 41 13.47 -6.28 0.56
N GLY A 42 13.13 -6.50 -0.71
CA GLY A 42 11.75 -6.61 -1.20
C GLY A 42 11.39 -5.53 -2.20
N ARG A 43 10.09 -5.35 -2.45
CA ARG A 43 9.59 -4.45 -3.50
C ARG A 43 9.19 -3.08 -2.93
N VAL A 44 9.66 -2.02 -3.59
CA VAL A 44 9.25 -0.63 -3.31
C VAL A 44 8.32 -0.18 -4.42
N TYR A 45 7.15 0.32 -4.03
CA TYR A 45 6.15 0.84 -4.95
C TYR A 45 6.21 2.36 -4.98
N ARG A 46 5.92 2.93 -6.15
CA ARG A 46 5.74 4.37 -6.35
C ARG A 46 4.37 4.62 -6.96
N LEU A 47 3.58 5.42 -6.28
CA LEU A 47 2.24 5.83 -6.71
C LEU A 47 2.30 7.30 -7.08
N ARG A 48 2.28 7.61 -8.38
CA ARG A 48 2.40 8.97 -8.90
C ARG A 48 1.07 9.44 -9.46
N ALA A 49 0.63 10.65 -9.12
CA ALA A 49 -0.60 11.19 -9.70
C ALA A 49 -0.43 11.46 -11.20
N GLU A 50 -1.45 11.16 -12.00
CA GLU A 50 -1.43 11.49 -13.44
C GLU A 50 -1.81 12.96 -13.70
N GLY A 51 -2.52 13.59 -12.75
CA GLY A 51 -2.89 15.01 -12.83
C GLY A 51 -1.82 15.98 -12.34
N ASP A 52 -0.81 15.49 -11.60
CA ASP A 52 0.27 16.31 -11.06
C ASP A 52 1.53 15.46 -10.86
N ALA A 53 2.56 15.73 -11.66
CA ALA A 53 3.80 14.94 -11.65
C ALA A 53 4.67 15.19 -10.41
N GLU A 54 4.41 16.25 -9.65
CA GLU A 54 5.12 16.53 -8.39
C GLU A 54 4.59 15.68 -7.24
N ILE A 55 3.37 15.14 -7.36
CA ILE A 55 2.75 14.29 -6.35
C ILE A 55 3.10 12.81 -6.61
N GLU A 56 4.04 12.30 -5.82
CA GLU A 56 4.44 10.90 -5.80
C GLU A 56 4.58 10.38 -4.37
N PHE A 57 4.01 9.21 -4.11
CA PHE A 57 4.11 8.52 -2.83
C PHE A 57 4.99 7.28 -2.96
N THR A 58 5.88 7.07 -1.99
CA THR A 58 6.62 5.82 -1.85
C THR A 58 5.83 4.89 -0.94
N LEU A 59 5.56 3.67 -1.41
CA LEU A 59 4.78 2.69 -0.67
C LEU A 59 5.54 1.36 -0.53
N VAL A 60 5.27 0.63 0.55
CA VAL A 60 5.85 -0.70 0.80
C VAL A 60 4.81 -1.69 1.28
N ASP A 61 5.09 -2.96 1.08
CA ASP A 61 4.28 -4.04 1.61
C ASP A 61 4.51 -4.20 3.13
N PRO A 62 3.46 -4.09 3.97
CA PRO A 62 3.59 -4.24 5.43
C PRO A 62 4.14 -5.60 5.87
N ARG A 63 3.95 -6.66 5.06
CA ARG A 63 4.40 -8.03 5.37
C ARG A 63 5.92 -8.14 5.44
N LEU A 64 6.65 -7.26 4.74
CA LEU A 64 8.12 -7.21 4.79
C LEU A 64 8.65 -6.77 6.16
N TYR A 65 7.82 -6.13 6.97
CA TYR A 65 8.18 -5.57 8.28
C TYR A 65 7.54 -6.32 9.45
N ALA A 66 7.07 -7.55 9.22
CA ALA A 66 6.38 -8.39 10.20
C ALA A 66 5.16 -7.70 10.87
N LEU A 67 4.52 -6.77 10.16
CA LEU A 67 3.29 -6.13 10.61
C LEU A 67 2.12 -7.02 10.23
N ASN A 68 1.48 -7.63 11.23
CA ASN A 68 0.26 -8.39 11.01
C ASN A 68 -0.93 -7.41 10.93
N TYR A 69 -1.42 -7.18 9.73
CA TYR A 69 -2.52 -6.25 9.46
C TYR A 69 -3.84 -7.03 9.32
N VAL A 70 -4.80 -6.76 10.21
CA VAL A 70 -6.19 -7.18 10.04
C VAL A 70 -6.98 -5.95 9.63
N LEU A 71 -7.52 -5.99 8.42
CA LEU A 71 -8.33 -4.91 7.85
C LEU A 71 -9.76 -5.38 7.72
N GLU A 72 -10.66 -4.59 8.28
CA GLU A 72 -12.10 -4.74 8.10
C GLU A 72 -12.57 -3.59 7.22
N LEU A 73 -13.24 -3.94 6.12
CA LEU A 73 -13.90 -2.99 5.24
C LEU A 73 -15.38 -2.94 5.58
N ASP A 74 -15.94 -1.74 5.67
CA ASP A 74 -17.39 -1.57 5.72
C ASP A 74 -18.03 -1.76 4.33
N ASP A 75 -19.36 -1.79 4.26
CA ASP A 75 -20.09 -2.01 3.01
C ASP A 75 -19.78 -0.95 1.93
N GLU A 76 -19.56 0.30 2.33
CA GLU A 76 -19.27 1.39 1.39
C GLU A 76 -17.86 1.22 0.81
N GLU A 77 -16.89 0.89 1.67
CA GLU A 77 -15.50 0.62 1.28
C GLU A 77 -15.37 -0.63 0.41
N GLN A 78 -16.07 -1.71 0.77
CA GLN A 78 -16.08 -2.95 -0.01
C GLN A 78 -16.68 -2.71 -1.41
N SER A 79 -17.74 -1.90 -1.48
CA SER A 79 -18.37 -1.50 -2.74
C SER A 79 -17.45 -0.60 -3.58
N LEU A 80 -16.79 0.38 -2.95
CA LEU A 80 -15.86 1.31 -3.59
C LEU A 80 -14.67 0.60 -4.22
N LEU A 81 -14.04 -0.32 -3.46
CA LEU A 81 -12.88 -1.07 -3.90
C LEU A 81 -13.24 -2.31 -4.75
N GLN A 82 -14.51 -2.70 -4.76
CA GLN A 82 -14.99 -3.97 -5.33
C GLN A 82 -14.19 -5.17 -4.79
N ALA A 83 -13.96 -5.19 -3.48
CA ALA A 83 -13.08 -6.14 -2.80
C ALA A 83 -13.79 -7.48 -2.48
N GLU A 84 -14.36 -8.13 -3.50
CA GLU A 84 -15.08 -9.42 -3.34
C GLU A 84 -14.13 -10.58 -3.00
N ASP A 85 -12.88 -10.52 -3.48
CA ASP A 85 -11.83 -11.49 -3.22
C ASP A 85 -10.64 -10.79 -2.54
N PRO A 86 -10.35 -11.07 -1.25
CA PRO A 86 -9.24 -10.44 -0.54
C PRO A 86 -7.88 -10.78 -1.16
N GLY A 87 -7.75 -11.89 -1.89
CA GLY A 87 -6.53 -12.24 -2.61
C GLY A 87 -6.16 -11.28 -3.75
N GLN A 88 -7.12 -10.45 -4.19
CA GLN A 88 -6.95 -9.47 -5.26
C GLN A 88 -6.66 -8.06 -4.72
N VAL A 89 -6.68 -7.88 -3.40
CA VAL A 89 -6.42 -6.59 -2.77
C VAL A 89 -4.96 -6.52 -2.34
N LEU A 90 -4.20 -5.64 -2.99
CA LEU A 90 -2.87 -5.27 -2.59
C LEU A 90 -2.94 -4.23 -1.47
N VAL A 91 -2.25 -4.49 -0.36
CA VAL A 91 -2.16 -3.61 0.81
C VAL A 91 -0.77 -2.99 0.86
N LEU A 92 -0.68 -1.67 0.91
CA LEU A 92 0.58 -0.94 0.93
C LEU A 92 0.57 0.16 2.01
N LEU A 93 1.72 0.41 2.63
CA LEU A 93 1.90 1.51 3.58
C LEU A 93 2.66 2.66 2.94
N MET A 94 2.15 3.87 3.12
CA MET A 94 2.83 5.09 2.68
C MET A 94 4.00 5.41 3.59
N LEU A 95 5.17 5.63 3.00
CA LEU A 95 6.39 6.00 3.69
C LEU A 95 6.64 7.50 3.62
N TRP A 96 7.16 8.07 4.71
CA TRP A 96 7.73 9.42 4.70
C TRP A 96 9.03 9.44 5.51
N LYS A 97 9.90 10.38 5.14
CA LYS A 97 11.12 10.66 5.91
C LYS A 97 10.79 11.70 6.95
N ASP A 98 11.20 11.45 8.18
CA ASP A 98 11.20 12.50 9.20
C ASP A 98 12.50 13.30 9.08
N GLU A 99 12.39 14.51 8.53
CA GLU A 99 13.53 15.43 8.39
C GLU A 99 13.96 16.06 9.72
N THR A 100 13.15 15.89 10.78
CA THR A 100 13.41 16.45 12.11
C THR A 100 14.12 15.48 13.06
N ALA A 101 14.46 14.28 12.60
CA ALA A 101 15.09 13.24 13.40
C ALA A 101 16.50 13.66 13.82
N SER A 102 16.61 14.22 15.04
CA SER A 102 17.84 14.74 15.66
C SER A 102 18.97 13.73 15.88
N SER A 103 18.80 12.46 15.50
CA SER A 103 19.71 11.35 15.85
C SER A 103 20.70 10.97 14.74
N GLY A 104 20.83 11.76 13.66
CA GLY A 104 21.86 11.55 12.62
C GLY A 104 21.59 10.37 11.67
N VAL A 105 20.51 9.62 11.87
CA VAL A 105 19.95 8.67 10.92
C VAL A 105 18.54 9.15 10.58
N PRO A 106 18.23 9.53 9.33
CA PRO A 106 16.89 9.95 8.96
C PRO A 106 15.92 8.78 9.20
N GLY A 107 14.94 8.99 10.07
CA GLY A 107 13.91 7.99 10.37
C GLY A 107 12.98 7.85 9.17
N LEU A 108 12.78 6.63 8.70
CA LEU A 108 11.76 6.29 7.71
C LEU A 108 10.54 5.80 8.47
N ASN A 109 9.43 6.53 8.35
CA ASN A 109 8.18 6.22 9.02
C ASN A 109 7.17 5.68 8.01
N ALA A 110 6.25 4.84 8.49
CA ALA A 110 5.19 4.24 7.69
C ALA A 110 3.81 4.57 8.27
N ASN A 111 2.84 4.91 7.42
CA ASN A 111 1.52 5.32 7.87
C ASN A 111 0.64 4.10 8.09
N ILE A 112 0.76 3.50 9.28
CA ILE A 112 -0.06 2.37 9.68
C ILE A 112 -1.55 2.77 9.82
N GLY A 113 -1.86 4.01 10.23
CA GLY A 113 -3.26 4.46 10.34
C GLY A 113 -3.98 4.64 9.00
N GLY A 114 -3.25 4.60 7.88
CA GLY A 114 -3.76 4.94 6.56
C GLY A 114 -3.21 4.07 5.43
N PRO A 115 -3.37 2.74 5.44
CA PRO A 115 -2.88 1.90 4.35
C PRO A 115 -3.62 2.21 3.03
N ILE A 116 -2.88 2.10 1.94
CA ILE A 116 -3.39 2.16 0.58
C ILE A 116 -3.82 0.74 0.18
N LEU A 117 -5.07 0.62 -0.26
CA LEU A 117 -5.66 -0.62 -0.74
C LEU A 117 -5.91 -0.50 -2.23
N ILE A 118 -5.48 -1.50 -3.00
CA ILE A 118 -5.60 -1.52 -4.46
C ILE A 118 -6.17 -2.86 -4.88
N ASN A 119 -7.34 -2.84 -5.52
CA ASN A 119 -7.85 -3.98 -6.25
C ASN A 119 -7.11 -4.09 -7.58
N VAL A 120 -6.20 -5.05 -7.67
CA VAL A 120 -5.30 -5.21 -8.83
C VAL A 120 -6.03 -5.73 -10.07
N VAL A 121 -7.21 -6.34 -9.93
CA VAL A 121 -7.99 -6.81 -11.08
C VAL A 121 -8.84 -5.68 -11.67
N LYS A 122 -9.39 -4.82 -10.82
CA LYS A 122 -10.28 -3.72 -11.21
C LYS A 122 -9.54 -2.40 -11.46
N GLY A 123 -8.31 -2.27 -10.99
CA GLY A 123 -7.57 -1.01 -11.03
C GLY A 123 -8.21 0.07 -10.17
N LEU A 124 -8.80 -0.31 -9.03
CA LEU A 124 -9.44 0.60 -8.08
C LEU A 124 -8.58 0.72 -6.83
N GLY A 125 -8.46 1.93 -6.30
CA GLY A 125 -7.67 2.22 -5.11
C GLY A 125 -8.43 3.08 -4.10
N MET A 126 -8.10 2.91 -2.83
CA MET A 126 -8.55 3.77 -1.74
C MET A 126 -7.53 3.83 -0.61
N GLN A 127 -7.57 4.88 0.21
CA GLN A 127 -6.87 4.91 1.49
C GLN A 127 -7.84 4.53 2.61
N LYS A 128 -7.59 3.42 3.30
CA LYS A 128 -8.40 3.02 4.46
C LYS A 128 -7.97 3.86 5.65
N ILE A 129 -8.92 4.51 6.31
CA ILE A 129 -8.66 5.28 7.52
C ILE A 129 -8.94 4.39 8.74
N ILE A 130 -7.92 4.21 9.57
CA ILE A 130 -8.01 3.40 10.79
C ILE A 130 -7.91 4.34 11.99
N ASP A 131 -9.03 4.54 12.67
CA ASP A 131 -9.14 5.46 13.81
C ASP A 131 -8.24 5.05 14.99
N SER A 132 -8.06 3.74 15.19
CA SER A 132 -7.24 3.17 16.27
C SER A 132 -6.39 1.99 15.76
N PRO A 133 -5.26 2.22 15.08
CA PRO A 133 -4.41 1.14 14.57
C PRO A 133 -3.83 0.35 15.75
N ARG A 134 -4.15 -0.94 15.83
CA ARG A 134 -3.57 -1.88 16.80
C ARG A 134 -2.45 -2.67 16.15
N VAL A 135 -1.27 -2.64 16.74
CA VAL A 135 -0.17 -3.54 16.36
C VAL A 135 -0.19 -4.71 17.33
N GLU A 136 -0.48 -5.91 16.84
CA GLU A 136 -0.33 -7.13 17.64
C GLU A 136 1.14 -7.54 17.68
N LEU A 137 1.76 -7.40 18.86
CA LEU A 137 3.11 -7.87 19.14
C LEU A 137 3.04 -9.27 19.77
N SER A 138 3.49 -10.28 19.04
CA SER A 138 3.71 -11.62 19.61
C SER A 138 5.14 -11.74 20.14
N ILE A 139 5.29 -11.98 21.44
CA ILE A 139 6.57 -12.34 22.07
C ILE A 139 6.57 -13.85 22.29
N SER A 140 7.38 -14.58 21.54
CA SER A 140 7.64 -16.00 21.79
C SER A 140 8.85 -16.15 22.72
N ASN A 141 8.74 -17.05 23.70
CA ASN A 141 9.77 -17.34 24.71
C ASN A 141 10.64 -18.54 24.31
#